data_AF-A0A4P1KB36-F1
#
_entry.id   AF-A0A4P1KB36-F1
#
_cell.length_a   1.000
_cell.length_b   1.000
_cell.length_c   1.000
_cell.angle_alpha   90.00
_cell.angle_beta   90.00
_cell.angle_gamma   90.00
#
_symmetry.space_group_name_H-M   'P 1'
#
loop_
_entity.id
_entity.type
_entity.pdbx_description
1 polymer ?
#
loop_
_entity_poly.entity_id
_entity_poly.type
_entity_poly.pdbx_seq_one_letter_code
_entity_poly.pdbx_strand_id
1 'polypeptide(L)'
;MRRLRRFAREGAAEELDIDGTIDGTARQGWLDIHMRPERRNTIKVLLFLDVGGSMDGHIQLCEELFSAARTEFKNLEFFYFHNCLYEGV
;
A
#
# COMPACT_ATOMS: atom_id res chain seq x y z
N MET A 1 -0.31 -6.84 9.01
CA MET A 1 -0.51 -6.89 7.54
C MET A 1 -1.93 -6.58 7.04
N ARG A 2 -3.04 -7.02 7.67
CA ARG A 2 -4.42 -6.76 7.15
C ARG A 2 -4.81 -5.28 6.95
N ARG A 3 -4.33 -4.36 7.79
CA ARG A 3 -4.63 -2.91 7.67
C ARG A 3 -3.97 -2.26 6.46
N LEU A 4 -2.84 -2.82 5.99
CA LEU A 4 -2.11 -2.36 4.80
C LEU A 4 -2.65 -2.97 3.48
N ARG A 5 -3.81 -3.63 3.51
CA ARG A 5 -4.47 -4.20 2.32
C ARG A 5 -5.83 -3.56 2.06
N ARG A 6 -6.10 -2.41 2.68
CA ARG A 6 -7.33 -1.67 2.44
C ARG A 6 -7.18 -0.85 1.16
N PHE A 7 -7.74 -1.38 0.08
CA PHE A 7 -7.91 -0.63 -1.16
C PHE A 7 -8.90 0.51 -0.91
N ALA A 8 -8.51 1.72 -1.30
CA ALA A 8 -9.41 2.86 -1.32
C ALA A 8 -10.14 2.90 -2.68
N ARG A 9 -11.38 3.40 -2.68
CA ARG A 9 -12.11 3.72 -3.91
C ARG A 9 -11.91 5.21 -4.16
N GLU A 10 -11.03 5.54 -5.10
CA GLU A 10 -10.67 6.92 -5.43
C GLU A 10 -10.63 7.09 -6.96
N GLY A 11 -10.99 8.28 -7.44
CA GLY A 11 -10.94 8.62 -8.87
C GLY A 11 -12.29 8.57 -9.58
N ALA A 12 -12.26 8.49 -10.91
CA ALA A 12 -13.43 8.48 -11.77
C ALA A 12 -14.26 7.19 -11.59
N ALA A 13 -15.58 7.31 -11.73
CA ALA A 13 -16.51 6.21 -11.63
C ALA A 13 -16.54 5.39 -12.93
N GLU A 14 -15.52 4.55 -13.11
CA GLU A 14 -15.35 3.72 -14.31
C GLU A 14 -15.72 2.25 -14.09
N GLU A 15 -15.91 1.80 -12.84
CA GLU A 15 -16.30 0.43 -12.51
C GLU A 15 -17.83 0.33 -12.38
N LEU A 16 -18.45 -0.69 -12.98
CA LEU A 16 -19.88 -0.95 -12.80
C LEU A 16 -20.17 -1.40 -11.37
N ASP A 17 -21.04 -0.68 -10.67
CA ASP A 17 -21.56 -1.10 -9.38
C ASP A 17 -22.73 -2.07 -9.58
N ILE A 18 -22.42 -3.37 -9.61
CA ILE A 18 -23.41 -4.42 -9.82
C ILE A 18 -24.51 -4.37 -8.75
N ASP A 19 -24.13 -4.25 -7.47
CA ASP A 19 -25.08 -4.27 -6.37
C ASP A 19 -26.01 -3.04 -6.42
N GLY A 20 -25.44 -1.85 -6.61
CA GLY A 20 -26.22 -0.62 -6.78
C GLY A 20 -27.13 -0.64 -8.00
N THR A 21 -26.64 -1.20 -9.12
CA THR A 21 -27.40 -1.36 -10.36
C THR A 21 -28.58 -2.30 -10.19
N ILE A 22 -28.39 -3.44 -9.50
CA ILE A 22 -29.46 -4.40 -9.22
C ILE A 22 -30.53 -3.76 -8.33
N ASP A 23 -30.13 -3.10 -7.24
CA ASP A 23 -31.05 -2.47 -6.29
C ASP A 23 -31.84 -1.31 -6.94
N GLY A 24 -31.17 -0.47 -7.74
CA GLY A 24 -31.80 0.61 -8.49
C GLY A 24 -32.81 0.08 -9.51
N THR A 25 -32.38 -0.90 -10.30
CA THR A 25 -33.22 -1.54 -11.32
C THR A 25 -34.45 -2.20 -10.70
N ALA A 26 -34.27 -2.91 -9.58
CA ALA A 26 -35.36 -3.57 -8.87
C ALA A 26 -36.41 -2.59 -8.31
N ARG A 27 -36.00 -1.37 -7.94
CA ARG A 27 -36.90 -0.34 -7.41
C ARG A 27 -37.62 0.46 -8.50
N GLN A 28 -36.96 0.74 -9.62
CA GLN A 28 -37.50 1.62 -10.66
C GLN A 28 -38.28 0.85 -11.75
N GLY A 29 -37.97 -0.43 -11.97
CA GLY A 29 -38.61 -1.24 -13.00
C GLY A 29 -38.04 -1.03 -14.41
N TRP A 30 -36.95 -0.27 -14.54
CA TRP A 30 -36.11 -0.16 -15.73
C TRP A 30 -34.63 -0.23 -15.33
N LEU A 31 -33.76 -0.54 -16.30
CA LEU A 31 -32.32 -0.66 -16.06
C LEU A 31 -31.74 0.67 -15.56
N ASP A 32 -31.25 0.67 -14.32
CA ASP A 32 -30.67 1.84 -13.64
C ASP A 32 -29.19 1.54 -13.34
N ILE A 33 -28.29 2.04 -14.20
CA ILE A 33 -26.86 1.74 -14.15
C ILE A 33 -26.17 2.65 -13.13
N HIS A 34 -25.55 2.04 -12.12
CA HIS A 34 -24.73 2.73 -11.14
C HIS A 34 -23.25 2.46 -11.41
N MET A 35 -22.46 3.54 -11.44
CA MET A 35 -21.01 3.47 -11.60
C MET A 35 -20.33 3.83 -10.28
N ARG A 36 -19.18 3.22 -10.00
CA ARG A 36 -18.38 3.49 -8.80
C ARG A 36 -16.89 3.60 -9.13
N PRO A 37 -16.10 4.30 -8.30
CA PRO A 37 -14.66 4.34 -8.48
C PRO A 37 -14.03 2.96 -8.26
N GLU A 38 -13.03 2.67 -9.08
CA GLU A 38 -12.22 1.45 -8.99
C GLU A 38 -11.48 1.38 -7.64
N ARG A 39 -11.32 0.16 -7.10
CA ARG A 39 -10.46 -0.08 -5.95
C ARG A 39 -8.98 0.01 -6.35
N ARG A 40 -8.26 0.97 -5.77
CA ARG A 40 -6.82 1.16 -6.00
C ARG A 40 -6.03 1.04 -4.69
N ASN A 41 -4.83 0.49 -4.79
CA ASN A 41 -3.90 0.47 -3.66
C ASN A 41 -3.25 1.86 -3.56
N THR A 42 -3.65 2.64 -2.56
CA THR A 42 -3.17 4.00 -2.31
C THR A 42 -2.10 4.07 -1.22
N ILE A 43 -1.70 2.91 -0.68
CA ILE A 43 -0.80 2.85 0.46
C ILE A 43 0.62 3.21 0.02
N LYS A 44 1.23 4.12 0.78
CA LYS A 44 2.63 4.50 0.68
C LYS A 44 3.34 4.03 1.95
N VAL A 45 4.49 3.37 1.79
CA VAL A 45 5.30 2.90 2.91
C VAL A 45 6.64 3.62 2.87
N LEU A 46 6.98 4.28 3.97
CA LEU A 46 8.28 4.90 4.21
C LEU A 46 8.98 4.13 5.32
N LEU A 47 10.18 3.60 5.04
CA LEU A 47 10.92 2.78 5.98
C LEU A 47 12.26 3.42 6.34
N PHE A 48 12.52 3.48 7.63
CA PHE A 48 13.77 3.96 8.22
C PHE A 48 14.54 2.77 8.79
N LEU A 49 15.76 2.55 8.31
CA LEU A 49 16.64 1.47 8.76
C LEU A 49 17.88 2.06 9.43
N ASP A 50 18.19 1.54 10.62
CA ASP A 50 19.45 1.83 11.33
C ASP A 50 20.59 1.01 10.69
N VAL A 51 21.78 1.62 10.60
CA VAL A 51 22.97 1.04 9.99
C VAL A 51 24.16 1.18 10.93
N GLY A 52 24.82 0.05 11.17
CA GLY A 52 26.03 -0.05 11.99
C GLY A 52 25.86 -0.88 13.26
N GLY A 53 26.97 -1.40 13.77
CA GLY A 53 27.02 -2.08 15.07
C GLY A 53 26.21 -3.37 15.08
N SER A 54 25.14 -3.43 15.89
CA SER A 54 24.28 -4.62 15.98
C SER A 54 23.50 -4.91 14.69
N MET A 55 23.39 -3.94 13.78
CA MET A 55 22.67 -4.12 12.52
C MET A 55 23.51 -4.78 11.43
N ASP A 56 24.85 -4.82 11.55
CA ASP A 56 25.74 -5.31 10.47
C ASP A 56 25.44 -6.76 10.05
N GLY A 57 25.12 -7.62 11.02
CA GLY A 57 24.72 -9.02 10.76
C GLY A 57 23.32 -9.20 10.15
N HIS A 58 22.52 -8.14 10.09
CA HIS A 58 21.12 -8.18 9.64
C HIS A 58 20.91 -7.50 8.29
N ILE A 59 21.91 -6.79 7.76
CA ILE A 59 21.83 -6.02 6.51
C ILE A 59 21.32 -6.91 5.37
N GLN A 60 21.95 -8.05 5.15
CA GLN A 60 21.57 -8.95 4.06
C GLN A 60 20.13 -9.49 4.21
N LEU A 61 19.73 -9.87 5.43
CA LEU A 61 18.37 -10.33 5.70
C LEU A 61 17.33 -9.23 5.42
N CYS A 62 17.62 -7.99 5.85
CA CYS A 62 16.77 -6.85 5.57
C CYS A 62 16.68 -6.59 4.06
N GLU A 63 17.80 -6.58 3.34
CA GLU A 63 17.81 -6.39 1.88
C GLU A 63 16.99 -7.46 1.16
N GLU A 64 17.14 -8.74 1.51
CA GLU A 64 16.38 -9.84 0.92
C GLU A 64 14.88 -9.71 1.21
N LEU A 65 14.51 -9.43 2.45
CA LEU A 65 13.11 -9.23 2.85
C LEU A 65 12.46 -8.09 2.07
N PHE A 66 13.15 -6.97 1.93
CA PHE A 66 12.62 -5.78 1.29
C PHE A 66 12.64 -5.86 -0.24
N SER A 67 13.63 -6.53 -0.82
CA SER A 67 13.65 -6.89 -2.23
C SER A 67 12.44 -7.75 -2.59
N ALA A 68 12.16 -8.79 -1.78
CA ALA A 68 10.99 -9.65 -1.96
C ALA A 68 9.66 -8.88 -1.78
N ALA A 69 9.61 -7.93 -0.85
CA ALA A 69 8.40 -7.14 -0.58
C ALA A 69 8.16 -6.02 -1.61
N ARG A 70 9.13 -5.69 -2.47
CA ARG A 70 9.02 -4.56 -3.41
C ARG A 70 7.87 -4.70 -4.41
N THR A 71 7.50 -5.93 -4.77
CA THR A 71 6.38 -6.21 -5.69
C THR A 71 5.02 -6.00 -5.04
N GLU A 72 4.93 -6.03 -3.71
CA GLU A 72 3.68 -5.88 -2.95
C GLU A 72 3.32 -4.40 -2.72
N PHE A 73 4.29 -3.49 -2.82
CA PHE A 73 4.09 -2.06 -2.54
C PHE A 73 4.38 -1.21 -3.78
N LYS A 74 3.41 -0.37 -4.16
CA LYS A 74 3.55 0.54 -5.31
C LYS A 74 4.67 1.57 -5.10
N ASN A 75 4.87 2.02 -3.87
CA ASN A 75 5.94 2.93 -3.48
C ASN A 75 6.56 2.44 -2.18
N LEU A 76 7.86 2.14 -2.23
CA LEU A 76 8.69 1.75 -1.10
C LEU A 76 10.03 2.47 -1.24
N GLU A 77 10.32 3.35 -0.28
CA GLU A 77 11.57 4.12 -0.22
C GLU A 77 12.36 3.71 1.03
N PHE A 78 13.67 3.55 0.87
CA PHE A 78 14.59 3.14 1.93
C PHE A 78 15.53 4.27 2.26
N PHE A 79 15.67 4.52 3.56
CA PHE A 79 16.64 5.46 4.08
C PHE A 79 17.45 4.78 5.18
N TYR A 80 18.77 4.89 5.06
CA TYR A 80 19.74 4.35 6.01
C TYR A 80 20.23 5.48 6.90
N PHE A 81 20.20 5.27 8.22
CA PHE A 81 20.70 6.22 9.20
C PHE A 81 21.70 5.54 10.13
N HIS A 82 22.68 6.30 10.61
CA HIS A 82 23.54 5.87 11.70
C HIS A 82 22.98 6.44 12.99
N ASN A 83 22.32 5.63 13.81
CA ASN A 83 21.82 6.09 15.11
C ASN A 83 22.89 5.99 16.22
N CYS A 84 24.13 5.64 15.88
CA CYS A 84 25.28 5.77 16.76
C CYS A 84 25.80 7.21 16.74
N LEU A 85 25.92 7.82 17.92
CA LEU A 85 26.58 9.11 18.11
C LEU A 85 28.02 9.03 17.56
N TYR A 86 28.29 9.67 16.42
CA TYR A 86 29.65 10.01 16.01
C TYR A 86 30.12 11.28 16.76
N GLU A 87 30.04 11.25 18.08
CA GLU A 87 30.67 12.26 18.94
C GLU A 87 31.57 11.54 19.94
N GLY A 88 32.86 11.44 19.59
CA GLY A 88 33.93 11.27 20.58
C GLY A 88 34.62 9.90 20.66
N VAL A 89 35.22 9.43 19.56
CA VAL A 89 36.54 8.77 19.57
C VAL A 89 37.35 9.21 18.36
#